data_AF-A0A8K0DAS3-F1
#
_entry.id   AF-A0A8K0DAS3-F1
#
_cell.length_a   1.000
_cell.length_b   1.000
_cell.length_c   1.000
_cell.angle_alpha   90.00
_cell.angle_beta   90.00
_cell.angle_gamma   90.00
#
_symmetry.space_group_name_H-M   'P 1'
#
loop_
_entity.id
_entity.type
_entity.pdbx_description
1 polymer ?
#
loop_
_entity_poly.entity_id
_entity_poly.type
_entity_poly.pdbx_seq_one_letter_code
_entity_poly.pdbx_strand_id
1 'polypeptide(L)'
;MQEENIQLLGVPLKDEAIDAILQTKTEALDIMTKRLLLLSRHSTFFLLASLSIPRLIYFLRCSPTWRKMSLLEKYDATLKSSLETILNISPSRDAWLQSSLTVKMGGFGIRHSVNMAIPCLLASLNSSLSYLESLLPVDIFLNTTIIVKAQKFWETSCYAEEHTLFDLTISTNTAEDKARLLAAQCMTSGSWLNALPSPQLGTHMSGETFRTSVAIRLGADVCQSYRCLRGAAVLDKSLHGLARKLSRGRISRYDDALNNDMLQALRTAGVPCIREPPGCSRSDGKKPHGQILVPWRRGRCLIWNVPCRDTFASSHLSETAKTAGYAAAEKKKIRPTVEPLRVHTRDLRNKRGVGQEILKVDTKNRNTYHFYN
;
A
#
# COMPACT_ATOMS: atom_id res chain seq x y z
N MET A 1 -25.11 -29.21 -28.67
CA MET A 1 -24.15 -28.30 -28.02
C MET A 1 -22.94 -28.21 -28.92
N GLN A 2 -22.53 -27.02 -29.35
CA GLN A 2 -21.25 -26.86 -30.04
C GLN A 2 -20.15 -27.34 -29.09
N GLU A 3 -19.33 -28.29 -29.53
CA GLU A 3 -18.29 -28.92 -28.70
C GLU A 3 -17.24 -27.95 -28.16
N GLU A 4 -17.19 -26.73 -28.72
CA GLU A 4 -16.26 -25.65 -28.40
C GLU A 4 -16.53 -24.97 -27.05
N ASN A 5 -17.70 -25.20 -26.42
CA ASN A 5 -18.11 -24.55 -25.17
C ASN A 5 -18.47 -25.52 -24.04
N ILE A 6 -17.91 -26.74 -24.05
CA ILE A 6 -18.19 -27.71 -22.99
C ILE A 6 -17.50 -27.28 -21.69
N GLN A 7 -18.30 -26.97 -20.68
CA GLN A 7 -17.86 -26.55 -19.36
C GLN A 7 -18.47 -27.46 -18.28
N LEU A 8 -17.70 -27.74 -17.24
CA LEU A 8 -18.16 -28.37 -16.01
C LEU A 8 -17.94 -27.40 -14.86
N LEU A 9 -19.01 -26.99 -14.18
CA LEU A 9 -18.97 -26.02 -13.06
C LEU A 9 -18.27 -24.69 -13.43
N GLY A 10 -18.32 -24.29 -14.71
CA GLY A 10 -17.64 -23.09 -15.21
C GLY A 10 -16.15 -23.28 -15.54
N VAL A 11 -15.65 -24.52 -15.49
CA VAL A 11 -14.30 -24.90 -15.93
C VAL A 11 -14.37 -25.52 -17.33
N PRO A 12 -13.55 -25.08 -18.30
CA PRO A 12 -13.49 -25.66 -19.64
C PRO A 12 -12.92 -27.08 -19.59
N LEU A 13 -13.55 -28.00 -20.34
CA LEU A 13 -13.05 -29.37 -20.51
C LEU A 13 -12.07 -29.51 -21.70
N LYS A 14 -12.13 -28.59 -22.66
CA LYS A 14 -11.24 -28.54 -23.82
C LYS A 14 -10.46 -27.22 -23.87
N ASP A 15 -9.30 -27.24 -24.51
CA ASP A 15 -8.41 -26.08 -24.60
C ASP A 15 -9.02 -24.93 -25.42
N GLU A 16 -9.91 -25.23 -26.38
CA GLU A 16 -10.61 -24.23 -27.20
C GLU A 16 -11.57 -23.37 -26.36
N ALA A 17 -12.22 -23.98 -25.36
CA ALA A 17 -13.15 -23.29 -24.47
C ALA A 17 -12.44 -22.29 -23.52
N ILE A 18 -11.13 -22.46 -23.28
CA ILE A 18 -10.32 -21.52 -22.47
C ILE A 18 -10.33 -20.13 -23.12
N ASP A 19 -10.24 -20.08 -24.46
CA ASP A 19 -10.15 -18.83 -25.20
C ASP A 19 -11.45 -18.02 -25.08
N ALA A 20 -12.58 -18.68 -25.32
CA ALA A 20 -13.90 -18.09 -25.19
C ALA A 20 -14.14 -17.55 -23.77
N ILE A 21 -13.80 -18.34 -22.74
CA ILE A 21 -14.00 -17.94 -21.34
C ILE A 21 -13.11 -16.74 -20.98
N LEU A 22 -11.82 -16.74 -21.35
CA LEU A 22 -10.93 -15.61 -21.08
C LEU A 22 -11.43 -14.33 -21.75
N GLN A 23 -11.91 -14.41 -22.98
CA GLN A 23 -12.49 -13.27 -23.69
C GLN A 23 -13.73 -12.74 -22.95
N THR A 24 -14.67 -13.61 -22.59
CA THR A 24 -15.86 -13.21 -21.81
C THR A 24 -15.48 -12.59 -20.46
N LYS A 25 -14.46 -13.12 -19.77
CA LYS A 25 -13.98 -12.53 -18.49
C LYS A 25 -13.33 -11.17 -18.71
N THR A 26 -12.60 -10.98 -19.81
CA THR A 26 -12.00 -9.70 -20.19
C THR A 26 -13.06 -8.65 -20.50
N GLU A 27 -14.09 -9.02 -21.25
CA GLU A 27 -15.25 -8.15 -21.54
C GLU A 27 -16.02 -7.80 -20.26
N ALA A 28 -16.21 -8.76 -19.37
CA ALA A 28 -16.86 -8.52 -18.09
C ALA A 28 -16.05 -7.56 -17.21
N LEU A 29 -14.71 -7.62 -17.25
CA LEU A 29 -13.85 -6.65 -16.57
C LEU A 29 -14.05 -5.24 -17.15
N ASP A 30 -14.03 -5.09 -18.47
CA ASP A 30 -14.24 -3.80 -19.14
C ASP A 30 -15.61 -3.19 -18.80
N ILE A 31 -16.68 -3.97 -18.90
CA ILE A 31 -18.04 -3.54 -18.53
C ILE A 31 -18.10 -3.13 -17.06
N MET A 32 -17.48 -3.90 -16.17
CA MET A 32 -17.41 -3.58 -14.75
C MET A 32 -16.70 -2.26 -14.51
N THR A 33 -15.52 -2.06 -15.09
CA THR A 33 -14.75 -0.82 -14.97
C THR A 33 -15.60 0.37 -15.40
N LYS A 34 -16.26 0.30 -16.56
CA LYS A 34 -17.13 1.38 -17.07
C LYS A 34 -18.22 1.77 -16.08
N ARG A 35 -18.83 0.79 -15.39
CA ARG A 35 -19.83 1.05 -14.33
C ARG A 35 -19.22 1.61 -13.06
N LEU A 36 -18.04 1.13 -12.67
CA LEU A 36 -17.35 1.60 -11.46
C LEU A 36 -16.90 3.07 -11.58
N LEU A 37 -16.77 3.63 -12.79
CA LEU A 37 -16.49 5.05 -13.02
C LEU A 37 -17.60 5.99 -12.52
N LEU A 38 -18.80 5.48 -12.23
CA LEU A 38 -19.87 6.25 -11.59
C LEU A 38 -19.59 6.55 -10.11
N LEU A 39 -18.62 5.86 -9.51
CA LEU A 39 -18.19 6.07 -8.13
C LEU A 39 -16.99 7.02 -8.05
N SER A 40 -16.65 7.43 -6.83
CA SER A 40 -15.42 8.19 -6.60
C SER A 40 -14.18 7.36 -6.92
N ARG A 41 -13.11 7.98 -7.45
CA ARG A 41 -11.84 7.32 -7.82
C ARG A 41 -11.29 6.38 -6.74
N HIS A 42 -11.38 6.79 -5.47
CA HIS A 42 -10.92 5.98 -4.34
C HIS A 42 -11.74 4.68 -4.20
N SER A 43 -13.07 4.80 -4.20
CA SER A 43 -13.99 3.65 -4.14
C SER A 43 -13.83 2.74 -5.36
N THR A 44 -13.74 3.33 -6.56
CA THR A 44 -13.54 2.63 -7.82
C THR A 44 -12.25 1.82 -7.81
N PHE A 45 -11.13 2.41 -7.38
CA PHE A 45 -9.85 1.71 -7.25
C PHE A 45 -9.93 0.57 -6.23
N PHE A 46 -10.50 0.83 -5.05
CA PHE A 46 -10.63 -0.17 -3.99
C PHE A 46 -11.42 -1.40 -4.46
N LEU A 47 -12.53 -1.18 -5.17
CA LEU A 47 -13.35 -2.25 -5.75
C LEU A 47 -12.63 -2.97 -6.89
N LEU A 48 -11.95 -2.24 -7.79
CA LEU A 48 -11.20 -2.84 -8.88
C LEU A 48 -10.07 -3.75 -8.36
N ALA A 49 -9.30 -3.29 -7.38
CA ALA A 49 -8.25 -4.09 -6.74
C ALA A 49 -8.81 -5.35 -6.07
N SER A 50 -10.02 -5.26 -5.49
CA SER A 50 -10.68 -6.38 -4.80
C SER A 50 -11.39 -7.36 -5.74
N LEU A 51 -11.74 -6.95 -6.96
CA LEU A 51 -12.58 -7.75 -7.86
C LEU A 51 -11.86 -8.23 -9.12
N SER A 52 -10.85 -7.51 -9.62
CA SER A 52 -10.18 -7.80 -10.90
C SER A 52 -9.60 -9.22 -10.94
N ILE A 53 -8.53 -9.49 -10.18
CA ILE A 53 -7.90 -10.82 -10.14
C ILE A 53 -8.72 -11.84 -9.35
N PRO A 54 -9.31 -11.51 -8.18
CA PRO A 54 -10.07 -12.50 -7.41
C PRO A 54 -11.20 -13.17 -8.18
N ARG A 55 -11.86 -12.48 -9.12
CA ARG A 55 -12.88 -13.08 -10.00
C ARG A 55 -12.31 -14.01 -11.08
N LEU A 56 -11.01 -13.90 -11.38
CA LEU A 56 -10.29 -14.74 -12.32
C LEU A 56 -9.60 -15.92 -11.64
N ILE A 57 -9.26 -15.82 -10.33
CA ILE A 57 -8.50 -16.85 -9.59
C ILE A 57 -9.12 -18.24 -9.74
N TYR A 58 -10.43 -18.40 -9.58
CA TYR A 58 -11.08 -19.71 -9.74
C TYR A 58 -10.74 -20.36 -11.08
N PHE A 59 -10.81 -19.58 -12.16
CA PHE A 59 -10.50 -20.06 -13.50
C PHE A 59 -9.00 -20.38 -13.67
N LEU A 60 -8.11 -19.53 -13.16
CA LEU A 60 -6.65 -19.77 -13.18
C LEU A 60 -6.25 -21.03 -12.38
N ARG A 61 -7.01 -21.38 -11.34
CA ARG A 61 -6.77 -22.56 -10.49
C ARG A 61 -7.22 -23.86 -11.13
N CYS A 62 -8.12 -23.82 -12.11
CA CYS A 62 -8.77 -25.00 -12.65
C CYS A 62 -8.37 -25.31 -14.09
N SER A 63 -7.76 -24.36 -14.81
CA SER A 63 -7.45 -24.50 -16.23
C SER A 63 -6.02 -24.10 -16.55
N PRO A 64 -5.39 -24.73 -17.57
CA PRO A 64 -4.01 -24.46 -17.94
C PRO A 64 -3.86 -23.14 -18.74
N THR A 65 -4.26 -22.02 -18.15
CA THR A 65 -4.39 -20.72 -18.84
C THR A 65 -3.06 -20.13 -19.32
N TRP A 66 -1.92 -20.54 -18.76
CA TRP A 66 -0.59 -20.13 -19.22
C TRP A 66 -0.30 -20.57 -20.67
N ARG A 67 -1.07 -21.53 -21.21
CA ARG A 67 -1.00 -21.88 -22.63
C ARG A 67 -1.51 -20.77 -23.54
N LYS A 68 -2.30 -19.83 -22.99
CA LYS A 68 -2.97 -18.74 -23.70
C LYS A 68 -2.47 -17.38 -23.20
N MET A 69 -1.15 -17.21 -23.15
CA MET A 69 -0.52 -15.97 -22.62
C MET A 69 -1.03 -14.70 -23.29
N SER A 70 -1.23 -14.70 -24.61
CA SER A 70 -1.73 -13.54 -25.35
C SER A 70 -3.09 -13.04 -24.84
N LEU A 71 -3.96 -13.95 -24.38
CA LEU A 71 -5.26 -13.58 -23.80
C LEU A 71 -5.13 -13.06 -22.36
N LEU A 72 -4.19 -13.58 -21.58
CA LEU A 72 -3.87 -13.06 -20.24
C LEU A 72 -3.25 -11.65 -20.34
N GLU A 73 -2.35 -11.44 -21.30
CA GLU A 73 -1.79 -10.12 -21.59
C GLU A 73 -2.88 -9.12 -22.01
N LYS A 74 -3.86 -9.56 -22.79
CA LYS A 74 -5.04 -8.74 -23.15
C LYS A 74 -5.89 -8.39 -21.92
N TYR A 75 -6.07 -9.32 -21.00
CA TYR A 75 -6.75 -9.06 -19.72
C TYR A 75 -6.00 -8.02 -18.90
N ASP A 76 -4.68 -8.18 -18.76
CA ASP A 76 -3.82 -7.26 -18.01
C ASP A 76 -3.76 -5.88 -18.67
N ALA A 77 -3.76 -5.80 -20.00
CA ALA A 77 -3.84 -4.54 -20.74
C ALA A 77 -5.17 -3.82 -20.50
N THR A 78 -6.28 -4.56 -20.43
CA THR A 78 -7.61 -4.02 -20.08
C THR A 78 -7.64 -3.49 -18.65
N LEU A 79 -7.03 -4.23 -17.71
CA LEU A 79 -6.87 -3.80 -16.32
C LEU A 79 -6.00 -2.54 -16.21
N LYS A 80 -4.90 -2.48 -16.97
CA LYS A 80 -4.02 -1.31 -17.04
C LYS A 80 -4.76 -0.08 -17.55
N SER A 81 -5.46 -0.19 -18.69
CA SER A 81 -6.25 0.91 -19.27
C SER A 81 -7.37 1.37 -18.32
N SER A 82 -7.98 0.42 -17.60
CA SER A 82 -8.95 0.72 -16.55
C SER A 82 -8.33 1.58 -15.45
N LEU A 83 -7.16 1.19 -14.92
CA LEU A 83 -6.45 1.94 -13.88
C LEU A 83 -6.01 3.33 -14.36
N GLU A 84 -5.51 3.44 -15.59
CA GLU A 84 -5.15 4.71 -16.23
C GLU A 84 -6.36 5.66 -16.25
N THR A 85 -7.53 5.14 -16.65
CA THR A 85 -8.78 5.92 -16.72
C THR A 85 -9.27 6.35 -15.33
N ILE A 86 -9.27 5.43 -14.37
CA ILE A 86 -9.77 5.69 -13.01
C ILE A 86 -8.87 6.69 -12.29
N LEU A 87 -7.57 6.44 -12.32
CA LEU A 87 -6.59 7.23 -11.60
C LEU A 87 -6.18 8.48 -12.37
N ASN A 88 -6.45 8.56 -13.67
CA ASN A 88 -6.01 9.66 -14.53
C ASN A 88 -4.48 9.88 -14.43
N ILE A 89 -3.74 8.78 -14.60
CA ILE A 89 -2.28 8.74 -14.63
C ILE A 89 -1.84 7.89 -15.83
N SER A 90 -0.62 8.13 -16.32
CA SER A 90 0.03 7.30 -17.33
C SER A 90 1.21 6.56 -16.69
N PRO A 91 1.03 5.32 -16.19
CA PRO A 91 2.10 4.56 -15.57
C PRO A 91 3.11 4.10 -16.63
N SER A 92 4.39 4.41 -16.37
CA SER A 92 5.51 3.81 -17.09
C SER A 92 5.54 2.28 -16.91
N ARG A 93 6.41 1.59 -17.66
CA ARG A 93 6.63 0.15 -17.49
C ARG A 93 6.97 -0.20 -16.03
N ASP A 94 7.85 0.57 -15.42
CA ASP A 94 8.31 0.35 -14.04
C ASP A 94 7.20 0.65 -13.03
N ALA A 95 6.40 1.70 -13.25
CA ALA A 95 5.22 1.99 -12.43
C ALA A 95 4.17 0.87 -12.53
N TRP A 96 3.96 0.30 -13.72
CA TRP A 96 3.08 -0.84 -13.92
C TRP A 96 3.60 -2.09 -13.20
N LEU A 97 4.88 -2.41 -13.35
CA LEU A 97 5.53 -3.50 -12.62
C LEU A 97 5.42 -3.31 -11.11
N GLN A 98 5.69 -2.11 -10.59
CA GLN A 98 5.56 -1.80 -9.17
C GLN A 98 4.12 -1.97 -8.69
N SER A 99 3.11 -1.65 -9.49
CA SER A 99 1.70 -1.80 -9.10
C SER A 99 1.34 -3.25 -8.72
N SER A 100 2.04 -4.23 -9.32
CA SER A 100 1.87 -5.67 -9.05
C SER A 100 2.43 -6.14 -7.71
N LEU A 101 3.39 -5.40 -7.15
CA LEU A 101 3.97 -5.71 -5.86
C LEU A 101 2.92 -5.56 -4.76
N THR A 102 3.06 -6.32 -3.67
CA THR A 102 2.21 -6.12 -2.51
C THR A 102 2.35 -4.71 -1.92
N VAL A 103 1.33 -4.28 -1.20
CA VAL A 103 1.33 -3.00 -0.48
C VAL A 103 2.54 -2.88 0.46
N LYS A 104 2.96 -4.00 1.07
CA LYS A 104 4.17 -4.07 1.93
C LYS A 104 5.46 -3.79 1.15
N MET A 105 5.53 -4.26 -0.10
CA MET A 105 6.70 -4.09 -0.97
C MET A 105 6.65 -2.80 -1.80
N GLY A 106 5.74 -1.88 -1.49
CA GLY A 106 5.65 -0.57 -2.17
C GLY A 106 4.72 -0.50 -3.37
N GLY A 107 4.03 -1.59 -3.71
CA GLY A 107 3.06 -1.62 -4.80
C GLY A 107 1.62 -1.31 -4.38
N PHE A 108 0.67 -1.68 -5.25
CA PHE A 108 -0.77 -1.61 -5.00
C PHE A 108 -1.39 -2.96 -4.63
N GLY A 109 -0.68 -4.07 -4.89
CA GLY A 109 -1.21 -5.42 -4.74
C GLY A 109 -2.10 -5.85 -5.91
N ILE A 110 -2.08 -5.12 -7.03
CA ILE A 110 -2.87 -5.47 -8.22
C ILE A 110 -2.08 -6.49 -9.04
N ARG A 111 -2.32 -7.77 -8.77
CA ARG A 111 -1.59 -8.85 -9.45
C ARG A 111 -1.90 -8.85 -10.95
N HIS A 112 -0.93 -9.29 -11.73
CA HIS A 112 -1.11 -9.50 -13.17
C HIS A 112 -1.54 -10.94 -13.40
N SER A 113 -2.51 -11.15 -14.27
CA SER A 113 -3.06 -12.47 -14.58
C SER A 113 -2.01 -13.41 -15.18
N VAL A 114 -1.09 -12.88 -15.99
CA VAL A 114 0.07 -13.61 -16.54
C VAL A 114 0.92 -14.22 -15.41
N ASN A 115 1.18 -13.45 -14.36
CA ASN A 115 2.00 -13.88 -13.23
C ASN A 115 1.24 -14.86 -12.30
N MET A 116 -0.09 -14.79 -12.28
CA MET A 116 -0.93 -15.61 -11.40
C MET A 116 -1.35 -16.94 -12.02
N ALA A 117 -1.33 -17.09 -13.34
CA ALA A 117 -1.83 -18.27 -14.05
C ALA A 117 -1.23 -19.60 -13.54
N ILE A 118 0.09 -19.70 -13.56
CA ILE A 118 0.82 -20.92 -13.17
C ILE A 118 0.76 -21.19 -11.67
N PRO A 119 1.05 -20.22 -10.76
CA PRO A 119 1.06 -20.51 -9.33
C PRO A 119 -0.35 -20.82 -8.81
N CYS A 120 -1.41 -20.24 -9.41
CA CYS A 120 -2.78 -20.64 -9.08
C CYS A 120 -3.04 -22.11 -9.42
N LEU A 121 -2.69 -22.57 -10.63
CA LEU A 121 -2.89 -23.97 -11.00
C LEU A 121 -2.06 -24.90 -10.11
N LEU A 122 -0.74 -24.64 -9.99
CA LEU A 122 0.15 -25.50 -9.22
C LEU A 122 -0.27 -25.59 -7.75
N ALA A 123 -0.67 -24.48 -7.13
CA ALA A 123 -1.18 -24.50 -5.75
C ALA A 123 -2.44 -25.36 -5.61
N SER A 124 -3.36 -25.28 -6.59
CA SER A 124 -4.60 -26.07 -6.57
C SER A 124 -4.33 -27.55 -6.79
N LEU A 125 -3.46 -27.89 -7.73
CA LEU A 125 -3.01 -29.26 -8.00
C LEU A 125 -2.32 -29.87 -6.78
N ASN A 126 -1.36 -29.16 -6.20
CA ASN A 126 -0.64 -29.62 -5.02
C ASN A 126 -1.59 -29.87 -3.83
N SER A 127 -2.58 -28.98 -3.63
CA SER A 127 -3.59 -29.18 -2.58
C SER A 127 -4.51 -30.38 -2.81
N SER A 128 -4.65 -30.82 -4.06
CA SER A 128 -5.54 -31.93 -4.44
C SER A 128 -4.78 -33.23 -4.72
N LEU A 129 -3.45 -33.22 -4.63
CA LEU A 129 -2.60 -34.29 -5.13
C LEU A 129 -2.85 -35.63 -4.42
N SER A 130 -2.97 -35.62 -3.09
CA SER A 130 -3.31 -36.82 -2.31
C SER A 130 -4.69 -37.40 -2.64
N TYR A 131 -5.66 -36.54 -2.97
CA TYR A 131 -6.99 -36.99 -3.42
C TYR A 131 -6.93 -37.59 -4.83
N LEU A 132 -6.14 -36.99 -5.72
CA LEU A 132 -5.95 -37.52 -7.07
C LEU A 132 -5.26 -38.89 -7.04
N GLU A 133 -4.25 -39.07 -6.19
CA GLU A 133 -3.54 -40.34 -6.00
C GLU A 133 -4.45 -41.45 -5.45
N SER A 134 -5.45 -41.10 -4.62
CA SER A 134 -6.38 -42.08 -4.06
C SER A 134 -7.56 -42.42 -4.97
N LEU A 135 -7.99 -41.48 -5.83
CA LEU A 135 -9.17 -41.65 -6.69
C LEU A 135 -8.84 -42.14 -8.10
N LEU A 136 -7.67 -41.81 -8.64
CA LEU A 136 -7.30 -42.14 -10.01
C LEU A 136 -6.33 -43.33 -10.07
N PRO A 137 -6.51 -44.26 -11.03
CA PRO A 137 -5.51 -45.26 -11.34
C PRO A 137 -4.16 -44.63 -11.69
N VAL A 138 -3.07 -45.29 -11.27
CA VAL A 138 -1.67 -44.84 -11.44
C VAL A 138 -1.36 -44.48 -12.90
N ASP A 139 -1.91 -45.23 -13.85
CA ASP A 139 -1.69 -45.06 -15.29
C ASP A 139 -2.22 -43.72 -15.85
N ILE A 140 -3.32 -43.22 -15.28
CA ILE A 140 -3.91 -41.92 -15.65
C ILE A 140 -3.12 -40.79 -14.99
N PHE A 141 -2.66 -41.00 -13.75
CA PHE A 141 -1.92 -40.02 -12.98
C PHE A 141 -0.52 -39.74 -13.57
N LEU A 142 0.21 -40.76 -14.01
CA LEU A 142 1.54 -40.64 -14.63
C LEU A 142 1.55 -39.87 -15.95
N ASN A 143 0.40 -39.75 -16.62
CA ASN A 143 0.28 -39.06 -17.91
C ASN A 143 0.09 -37.53 -17.77
N THR A 144 0.23 -36.98 -16.55
CA THR A 144 0.06 -35.56 -16.23
C THR A 144 1.24 -34.68 -16.70
N THR A 145 1.53 -34.75 -18.00
CA THR A 145 2.46 -33.86 -18.72
C THR A 145 2.21 -32.38 -18.45
N ILE A 146 0.99 -32.00 -18.09
CA ILE A 146 0.60 -30.63 -17.73
C ILE A 146 1.33 -30.15 -16.48
N ILE A 147 1.43 -30.98 -15.44
CA ILE A 147 2.03 -30.61 -14.15
C ILE A 147 3.53 -30.38 -14.34
N VAL A 148 4.20 -31.34 -14.97
CA VAL A 148 5.63 -31.26 -15.27
C VAL A 148 5.95 -30.05 -16.15
N LYS A 149 5.14 -29.80 -17.19
CA LYS A 149 5.30 -28.61 -18.05
C LYS A 149 5.07 -27.31 -17.29
N ALA A 150 4.04 -27.23 -16.46
CA ALA A 150 3.73 -26.04 -15.66
C ALA A 150 4.82 -25.76 -14.63
N GLN A 151 5.33 -26.78 -13.94
CA GLN A 151 6.42 -26.67 -12.99
C GLN A 151 7.72 -26.21 -13.67
N LYS A 152 8.11 -26.85 -14.78
CA LYS A 152 9.32 -26.45 -15.53
C LYS A 152 9.24 -25.01 -16.02
N PHE A 153 8.06 -24.60 -16.51
CA PHE A 153 7.83 -23.21 -16.91
C PHE A 153 7.92 -22.27 -15.71
N TRP A 154 7.31 -22.63 -14.57
CA TRP A 154 7.37 -21.83 -13.33
C TRP A 154 8.81 -21.60 -12.86
N GLU A 155 9.62 -22.66 -12.82
CA GLU A 155 11.03 -22.62 -12.42
C GLU A 155 11.86 -21.72 -13.34
N THR A 156 11.51 -21.67 -14.63
CA THR A 156 12.20 -20.84 -15.64
C THR A 156 11.74 -19.38 -15.61
N SER A 157 10.45 -19.14 -15.38
CA SER A 157 9.82 -17.80 -15.44
C SER A 157 9.70 -17.12 -14.08
N CYS A 158 10.22 -17.75 -13.02
CA CYS A 158 10.03 -17.45 -11.59
C CYS A 158 9.63 -16.00 -11.29
N TYR A 159 8.32 -15.75 -11.20
CA TYR A 159 7.80 -14.48 -10.69
C TYR A 159 7.89 -14.50 -9.16
N ALA A 160 8.96 -13.93 -8.62
CA ALA A 160 9.01 -13.53 -7.22
C ALA A 160 8.88 -12.02 -7.12
N GLU A 161 8.05 -11.55 -6.18
CA GLU A 161 7.97 -10.12 -5.84
C GLU A 161 9.33 -9.52 -5.52
N GLU A 162 10.22 -10.31 -4.92
CA GLU A 162 11.58 -9.91 -4.57
C GLU A 162 12.43 -9.66 -5.82
N HIS A 163 12.31 -10.49 -6.86
CA HIS A 163 12.98 -10.27 -8.14
C HIS A 163 12.44 -9.01 -8.84
N THR A 164 11.12 -8.82 -8.88
CA THR A 164 10.53 -7.61 -9.47
C THR A 164 10.98 -6.35 -8.71
N LEU A 165 11.02 -6.40 -7.38
CA LEU A 165 11.50 -5.28 -6.58
C LEU A 165 13.00 -5.01 -6.81
N PHE A 166 13.80 -6.07 -6.95
CA PHE A 166 15.22 -5.97 -7.25
C PHE A 166 15.45 -5.31 -8.61
N ASP A 167 14.74 -5.75 -9.66
CA ASP A 167 14.80 -5.17 -10.99
C ASP A 167 14.43 -3.68 -10.98
N LEU A 168 13.36 -3.32 -10.27
CA LEU A 168 12.96 -1.92 -10.08
C LEU A 168 14.03 -1.11 -9.33
N THR A 169 14.68 -1.71 -8.33
CA THR A 169 15.73 -1.02 -7.57
C THR A 169 16.95 -0.73 -8.44
N ILE A 170 17.30 -1.66 -9.33
CA ILE A 170 18.40 -1.48 -10.30
C ILE A 170 18.01 -0.48 -11.39
N SER A 171 16.78 -0.52 -11.90
CA SER A 171 16.33 0.39 -12.96
C SER A 171 16.22 1.84 -12.49
N THR A 172 15.97 2.07 -11.19
CA THR A 172 15.91 3.42 -10.65
C THR A 172 17.26 4.12 -10.59
N ASN A 173 17.39 5.18 -11.40
CA ASN A 173 18.62 5.97 -11.47
C ASN A 173 18.59 7.27 -10.65
N THR A 174 17.40 7.82 -10.39
CA THR A 174 17.27 9.08 -9.65
C THR A 174 17.27 8.85 -8.13
N ALA A 175 17.85 9.78 -7.38
CA ALA A 175 17.79 9.73 -5.91
C ALA A 175 16.35 9.85 -5.39
N GLU A 176 15.50 10.59 -6.11
CA GLU A 176 14.08 10.76 -5.80
C GLU A 176 13.32 9.44 -5.92
N ASP A 177 13.51 8.68 -7.01
CA ASP A 177 12.83 7.38 -7.17
C ASP A 177 13.32 6.33 -6.19
N LYS A 178 14.63 6.33 -5.86
CA LYS A 178 15.17 5.46 -4.81
C LYS A 178 14.53 5.78 -3.45
N ALA A 179 14.47 7.06 -3.09
CA ALA A 179 13.85 7.50 -1.85
C ALA A 179 12.36 7.16 -1.81
N ARG A 180 11.65 7.32 -2.93
CA ARG A 180 10.23 6.96 -3.10
C ARG A 180 10.00 5.46 -2.91
N LEU A 181 10.74 4.60 -3.60
CA LEU A 181 10.60 3.15 -3.49
C LEU A 181 10.84 2.68 -2.06
N LEU A 182 11.91 3.18 -1.41
CA LEU A 182 12.20 2.86 -0.01
C LEU A 182 11.11 3.36 0.93
N ALA A 183 10.60 4.58 0.71
CA ALA A 183 9.51 5.13 1.52
C ALA A 183 8.20 4.35 1.33
N ALA A 184 7.91 3.86 0.13
CA ALA A 184 6.72 3.06 -0.17
C ALA A 184 6.77 1.66 0.47
N GLN A 185 7.97 1.17 0.81
CA GLN A 185 8.19 -0.09 1.53
C GLN A 185 8.17 0.07 3.06
N CYS A 186 8.16 1.32 3.57
CA CYS A 186 8.05 1.54 5.01
C CYS A 186 6.79 0.85 5.55
N MET A 187 6.93 0.29 6.75
CA MET A 187 5.82 -0.25 7.53
C MET A 187 4.66 0.75 7.54
N THR A 188 3.44 0.26 7.29
CA THR A 188 2.17 1.01 7.22
C THR A 188 2.06 2.12 6.16
N SER A 189 3.08 2.38 5.34
CA SER A 189 3.06 3.47 4.34
C SER A 189 1.91 3.34 3.33
N GLY A 190 1.51 2.11 3.01
CA GLY A 190 0.43 1.80 2.08
C GLY A 190 -0.89 1.40 2.74
N SER A 191 -1.02 1.48 4.07
CA SER A 191 -2.24 1.04 4.77
C SER A 191 -3.51 1.74 4.28
N TRP A 192 -3.39 2.96 3.79
CA TRP A 192 -4.49 3.74 3.22
C TRP A 192 -5.07 3.12 1.93
N LEU A 193 -4.32 2.31 1.18
CA LEU A 193 -4.82 1.62 -0.02
C LEU A 193 -5.82 0.52 0.33
N ASN A 194 -5.68 -0.06 1.53
CA ASN A 194 -6.53 -1.14 2.04
C ASN A 194 -7.64 -0.62 2.97
N ALA A 195 -7.66 0.69 3.24
CA ALA A 195 -8.71 1.27 4.07
C ALA A 195 -10.01 1.33 3.27
N LEU A 196 -11.12 0.87 3.87
CA LEU A 196 -12.44 0.96 3.25
C LEU A 196 -12.75 2.44 2.95
N PRO A 197 -13.06 2.83 1.71
CA PRO A 197 -13.41 4.22 1.38
C PRO A 197 -14.78 4.60 1.94
N SER A 198 -14.84 5.20 3.14
CA SER A 198 -16.09 5.62 3.78
C SER A 198 -16.01 7.06 4.29
N PRO A 199 -16.88 7.96 3.81
CA PRO A 199 -17.00 9.31 4.35
C PRO A 199 -17.37 9.33 5.84
N GLN A 200 -18.23 8.39 6.27
CA GLN A 200 -18.70 8.28 7.66
C GLN A 200 -17.57 7.88 8.61
N LEU A 201 -16.62 7.05 8.15
CA LEU A 201 -15.43 6.66 8.91
C LEU A 201 -14.27 7.65 8.78
N GLY A 202 -14.40 8.68 7.94
CA GLY A 202 -13.33 9.64 7.65
C GLY A 202 -12.17 9.06 6.83
N THR A 203 -12.30 7.85 6.29
CA THR A 203 -11.26 7.16 5.50
C THR A 203 -11.35 7.48 4.01
N HIS A 204 -12.42 8.14 3.57
CA HIS A 204 -12.61 8.50 2.17
C HIS A 204 -11.78 9.72 1.75
N MET A 205 -10.84 9.50 0.83
CA MET A 205 -10.11 10.57 0.16
C MET A 205 -10.86 11.13 -1.05
N SER A 206 -10.72 12.44 -1.26
CA SER A 206 -11.16 13.08 -2.50
C SER A 206 -10.45 12.48 -3.72
N GLY A 207 -11.08 12.52 -4.89
CA GLY A 207 -10.53 11.91 -6.10
C GLY A 207 -9.14 12.45 -6.48
N GLU A 208 -8.89 13.75 -6.36
CA GLU A 208 -7.58 14.35 -6.63
C GLU A 208 -6.55 14.00 -5.57
N THR A 209 -6.92 14.01 -4.29
CA THR A 209 -6.02 13.57 -3.21
C THR A 209 -5.59 12.12 -3.43
N PHE A 210 -6.55 11.24 -3.75
CA PHE A 210 -6.28 9.84 -4.03
C PHE A 210 -5.35 9.70 -5.24
N ARG A 211 -5.67 10.36 -6.36
CA ARG A 211 -4.86 10.39 -7.59
C ARG A 211 -3.42 10.82 -7.34
N THR A 212 -3.22 11.95 -6.66
CA THR A 212 -1.88 12.45 -6.37
C THR A 212 -1.11 11.49 -5.46
N SER A 213 -1.76 10.91 -4.45
CA SER A 213 -1.14 9.92 -3.55
C SER A 213 -0.69 8.66 -4.30
N VAL A 214 -1.53 8.10 -5.18
CA VAL A 214 -1.17 6.91 -5.98
C VAL A 214 -0.07 7.21 -6.99
N ALA A 215 -0.10 8.39 -7.62
CA ALA A 215 0.90 8.82 -8.58
C ALA A 215 2.28 8.97 -7.91
N ILE A 216 2.36 9.67 -6.77
CA ILE A 216 3.60 9.80 -5.98
C ILE A 216 4.09 8.43 -5.52
N ARG A 217 3.19 7.52 -5.13
CA ARG A 217 3.58 6.17 -4.70
C ARG A 217 4.24 5.37 -5.83
N LEU A 218 3.72 5.42 -7.05
CA LEU A 218 4.30 4.72 -8.21
C LEU A 218 5.43 5.48 -8.92
N GLY A 219 5.61 6.76 -8.62
CA GLY A 219 6.51 7.63 -9.39
C GLY A 219 5.93 7.97 -10.76
N ALA A 220 4.61 8.01 -10.90
CA ALA A 220 3.93 8.48 -12.10
C ALA A 220 3.83 10.02 -12.11
N ASP A 221 3.57 10.58 -13.28
CA ASP A 221 3.44 12.03 -13.45
C ASP A 221 2.13 12.50 -12.81
N VAL A 222 2.22 13.57 -12.02
CA VAL A 222 1.09 14.15 -11.29
C VAL A 222 0.47 15.30 -12.07
N CYS A 223 1.30 16.10 -12.75
CA CYS A 223 0.88 17.23 -13.57
C CYS A 223 1.84 17.42 -14.75
N GLN A 224 1.49 18.29 -15.69
CA GLN A 224 2.48 18.78 -16.65
C GLN A 224 3.40 19.80 -15.97
N SER A 225 4.63 19.94 -16.47
CA SER A 225 5.58 20.92 -15.93
C SER A 225 5.05 22.35 -16.12
N TYR A 226 5.09 23.17 -15.06
CA TYR A 226 4.62 24.56 -15.08
C TYR A 226 5.44 25.44 -14.14
N ARG A 227 5.26 26.76 -14.22
CA ARG A 227 5.82 27.70 -13.25
C ARG A 227 4.79 28.04 -12.20
N CYS A 228 5.16 27.89 -10.93
CA CYS A 228 4.28 28.30 -9.85
C CYS A 228 4.11 29.82 -9.83
N LEU A 229 3.09 30.32 -9.13
CA LEU A 229 2.83 31.76 -8.98
C LEU A 229 4.01 32.59 -8.42
N ARG A 230 5.02 31.94 -7.83
CA ARG A 230 6.25 32.58 -7.33
C ARG A 230 7.46 32.38 -8.25
N GLY A 231 7.25 31.88 -9.47
CA GLY A 231 8.29 31.72 -10.50
C GLY A 231 9.08 30.41 -10.46
N ALA A 232 8.98 29.61 -9.39
CA ALA A 232 9.69 28.33 -9.29
C ALA A 232 9.13 27.30 -10.29
N ALA A 233 10.02 26.54 -10.92
CA ALA A 233 9.65 25.44 -11.79
C ALA A 233 9.07 24.27 -10.97
N VAL A 234 7.91 23.78 -11.41
CA VAL A 234 7.28 22.56 -10.91
C VAL A 234 7.38 21.54 -12.02
N LEU A 235 8.07 20.44 -11.74
CA LEU A 235 8.23 19.31 -12.67
C LEU A 235 6.99 18.40 -12.63
N ASP A 236 6.98 17.44 -13.55
CA ASP A 236 5.95 16.43 -13.78
C ASP A 236 5.52 15.64 -12.52
N LYS A 237 6.46 15.25 -11.66
CA LYS A 237 6.18 14.56 -10.38
C LYS A 237 5.52 15.45 -9.32
N SER A 238 5.46 16.77 -9.55
CA SER A 238 4.83 17.77 -8.68
C SER A 238 5.27 17.75 -7.20
N LEU A 239 6.49 17.29 -6.90
CA LEU A 239 7.02 17.22 -5.52
C LEU A 239 7.15 18.59 -4.84
N HIS A 240 7.15 19.68 -5.62
CA HIS A 240 7.16 21.07 -5.13
C HIS A 240 6.08 21.34 -4.07
N GLY A 241 4.91 20.69 -4.17
CA GLY A 241 3.82 20.85 -3.20
C GLY A 241 4.18 20.37 -1.79
N LEU A 242 5.09 19.39 -1.66
CA LEU A 242 5.49 18.79 -0.38
C LEU A 242 6.49 19.65 0.39
N ALA A 243 7.38 20.35 -0.33
CA ALA A 243 8.42 21.19 0.27
C ALA A 243 7.89 22.52 0.83
N ARG A 244 6.74 23.00 0.32
CA ARG A 244 6.31 24.39 0.52
C ARG A 244 5.43 24.56 1.75
N LYS A 245 6.01 25.12 2.82
CA LYS A 245 5.34 25.49 4.08
C LYS A 245 4.17 26.50 3.95
N LEU A 246 4.08 27.22 2.84
CA LEU A 246 3.09 28.27 2.58
C LEU A 246 2.47 28.09 1.19
N SER A 247 1.69 27.02 1.02
CA SER A 247 0.75 26.91 -0.10
C SER A 247 -0.57 27.60 0.27
N ARG A 248 -1.20 28.30 -0.68
CA ARG A 248 -2.58 28.83 -0.54
C ARG A 248 -3.56 27.66 -0.68
N GLY A 249 -3.53 26.69 0.24
CA GLY A 249 -4.34 25.46 0.19
C GLY A 249 -4.89 25.06 1.57
N ARG A 250 -5.82 24.08 1.58
CA ARG A 250 -6.60 23.65 2.77
C ARG A 250 -5.80 23.14 3.97
N ILE A 251 -4.51 22.79 3.81
CA ILE A 251 -3.72 22.13 4.86
C ILE A 251 -2.41 22.91 5.06
N SER A 252 -2.47 24.01 5.82
CA SER A 252 -1.32 24.86 6.12
C SER A 252 -0.34 24.24 7.13
N ARG A 253 -0.74 23.15 7.81
CA ARG A 253 0.10 22.37 8.73
C ARG A 253 -0.28 20.88 8.65
N TYR A 254 0.43 20.10 7.84
CA TYR A 254 0.26 18.63 7.78
C TYR A 254 0.32 17.98 9.17
N ASP A 255 1.19 18.51 10.05
CA ASP A 255 1.31 18.08 11.45
C ASP A 255 -0.01 18.28 12.24
N ASP A 256 -0.80 19.32 11.96
CA ASP A 256 -2.05 19.62 12.70
C ASP A 256 -3.20 18.68 12.28
N ALA A 257 -3.35 18.41 10.98
CA ALA A 257 -4.38 17.50 10.46
C ALA A 257 -4.13 16.07 10.98
N LEU A 258 -2.91 15.56 10.83
CA LEU A 258 -2.54 14.24 11.33
C LEU A 258 -2.65 14.15 12.87
N ASN A 259 -2.34 15.23 13.60
CA ASN A 259 -2.53 15.24 15.04
C ASN A 259 -4.01 15.22 15.44
N ASN A 260 -4.88 15.91 14.69
CA ASN A 260 -6.32 15.85 14.91
C ASN A 260 -6.87 14.45 14.65
N ASP A 261 -6.40 13.75 13.61
CA ASP A 261 -6.79 12.36 13.32
C ASP A 261 -6.40 11.43 14.47
N MET A 262 -5.18 11.59 15.00
CA MET A 262 -4.70 10.82 16.16
C MET A 262 -5.52 11.11 17.42
N LEU A 263 -5.84 12.38 17.67
CA LEU A 263 -6.71 12.80 18.78
C LEU A 263 -8.12 12.22 18.64
N GLN A 264 -8.68 12.23 17.44
CA GLN A 264 -9.99 11.66 17.15
C GLN A 264 -9.99 10.15 17.38
N ALA A 265 -8.99 9.42 16.86
CA ALA A 265 -8.87 7.98 17.08
C ALA A 265 -8.80 7.62 18.58
N LEU A 266 -8.01 8.37 19.36
CA LEU A 266 -7.92 8.16 20.81
C LEU A 266 -9.25 8.45 21.53
N ARG A 267 -9.94 9.52 21.16
CA ARG A 267 -11.27 9.86 21.73
C ARG A 267 -12.31 8.80 21.40
N THR A 268 -12.34 8.31 20.17
CA THR A 268 -13.24 7.22 19.75
C THR A 268 -12.95 5.94 20.52
N ALA A 269 -11.68 5.67 20.84
CA ALA A 269 -11.27 4.56 21.69
C ALA A 269 -11.55 4.79 23.20
N GLY A 270 -12.24 5.87 23.58
CA GLY A 270 -12.52 6.21 24.97
C GLY A 270 -11.28 6.61 25.78
N VAL A 271 -10.16 6.92 25.12
CA VAL A 271 -8.91 7.33 25.77
C VAL A 271 -8.91 8.86 25.93
N PRO A 272 -8.98 9.39 27.17
CA PRO A 272 -8.95 10.82 27.39
C PRO A 272 -7.60 11.41 26.96
N CYS A 273 -7.62 12.47 26.16
CA CYS A 273 -6.42 13.05 25.59
C CYS A 273 -6.54 14.56 25.36
N ILE A 274 -5.39 15.25 25.39
CA ILE A 274 -5.29 16.70 25.24
C ILE A 274 -4.29 17.06 24.14
N ARG A 275 -4.62 18.11 23.38
CA ARG A 275 -3.73 18.72 22.39
C ARG A 275 -2.81 19.72 23.08
N GLU A 276 -1.53 19.71 22.71
CA GLU A 276 -0.53 20.67 23.20
C GLU A 276 -0.57 20.87 24.74
N PRO A 277 -0.32 19.80 25.52
CA PRO A 277 -0.49 19.81 26.97
C PRO A 277 0.29 20.96 27.63
N PRO A 278 -0.34 21.70 28.56
CA PRO A 278 0.34 22.75 29.32
C PRO A 278 1.40 22.14 30.25
N GLY A 279 2.49 22.85 30.48
CA GLY A 279 3.58 22.41 31.38
C GLY A 279 4.56 21.39 30.78
N CYS A 280 4.31 20.86 29.58
CA CYS A 280 5.23 19.96 28.86
C CYS A 280 6.19 20.69 27.91
N SER A 281 6.49 21.97 28.16
CA SER A 281 7.43 22.74 27.35
C SER A 281 8.87 22.38 27.67
N ARG A 282 9.66 22.16 26.63
CA ARG A 282 11.10 21.91 26.71
C ARG A 282 11.85 23.24 26.92
N SER A 283 13.14 23.18 27.29
CA SER A 283 14.02 24.35 27.33
C SER A 283 14.17 25.07 25.98
N ASP A 284 13.85 24.39 24.88
CA ASP A 284 13.80 24.97 23.52
C ASP A 284 12.44 25.60 23.15
N GLY A 285 11.52 25.75 24.12
CA GLY A 285 10.20 26.37 23.93
C GLY A 285 9.20 25.51 23.14
N LYS A 286 9.57 24.29 22.72
CA LYS A 286 8.69 23.40 21.94
C LYS A 286 7.80 22.57 22.85
N LYS A 287 6.55 22.41 22.43
CA LYS A 287 5.54 21.58 23.09
C LYS A 287 5.29 20.29 22.30
N PRO A 288 4.92 19.19 22.97
CA PRO A 288 4.44 18.01 22.29
C PRO A 288 3.09 18.28 21.60
N HIS A 289 2.80 17.53 20.54
CA HIS A 289 1.54 17.67 19.79
C HIS A 289 0.32 17.21 20.62
N GLY A 290 0.48 16.20 21.47
CA GLY A 290 -0.57 15.76 22.38
C GLY A 290 -0.11 14.78 23.45
N GLN A 291 -1.01 14.52 24.40
CA GLN A 291 -0.80 13.61 25.53
C GLN A 291 -2.11 12.92 25.93
N ILE A 292 -2.04 11.66 26.37
CA ILE A 292 -3.17 10.99 27.03
C ILE A 292 -3.21 11.37 28.51
N LEU A 293 -4.41 11.46 29.09
CA LEU A 293 -4.57 11.86 30.49
C LEU A 293 -4.56 10.67 31.45
N VAL A 294 -4.70 9.45 30.93
CA VAL A 294 -4.65 8.22 31.71
C VAL A 294 -3.25 7.58 31.69
N PRO A 295 -2.86 6.84 32.75
CA PRO A 295 -1.62 6.08 32.73
C PRO A 295 -1.58 5.06 31.60
N TRP A 296 -0.57 5.16 30.73
CA TRP A 296 -0.23 4.18 29.70
C TRP A 296 0.56 3.00 30.29
N ARG A 297 1.66 3.30 31.00
CA ARG A 297 2.55 2.27 31.56
C ARG A 297 3.26 2.78 32.80
N ARG A 298 3.27 1.96 33.87
CA ARG A 298 3.93 2.29 35.16
C ARG A 298 3.46 3.65 35.73
N GLY A 299 2.16 3.94 35.66
CA GLY A 299 1.62 5.20 36.20
C GLY A 299 1.86 6.44 35.32
N ARG A 300 2.35 6.28 34.08
CA ARG A 300 2.76 7.41 33.24
C ARG A 300 1.95 7.55 31.97
N CYS A 301 1.64 8.79 31.62
CA CYS A 301 0.95 9.14 30.39
C CYS A 301 1.84 8.95 29.16
N LEU A 302 1.23 8.56 28.05
CA LEU A 302 1.83 8.63 26.72
C LEU A 302 1.79 10.07 26.21
N ILE A 303 2.93 10.58 25.75
CA ILE A 303 3.08 11.85 25.05
C ILE A 303 3.54 11.55 23.63
N TRP A 304 2.98 12.22 22.63
CA TRP A 304 3.37 11.98 21.24
C TRP A 304 3.68 13.25 20.47
N ASN A 305 4.37 13.03 19.36
CA ASN A 305 4.62 14.01 18.32
C ASN A 305 4.44 13.34 16.97
N VAL A 306 3.71 13.97 16.05
CA VAL A 306 3.51 13.46 14.68
C VAL A 306 4.42 14.24 13.73
N PRO A 307 5.63 13.73 13.39
CA PRO A 307 6.49 14.42 12.44
C PRO A 307 6.05 14.16 11.00
N CYS A 308 5.55 15.17 10.29
CA CYS A 308 5.50 15.16 8.83
C CYS A 308 6.74 15.89 8.29
N ARG A 309 7.53 15.20 7.48
CA ARG A 309 8.71 15.74 6.78
C ARG A 309 8.60 15.34 5.31
N ASP A 310 8.97 16.26 4.44
CA ASP A 310 9.12 15.98 3.03
C ASP A 310 10.31 15.03 2.82
N THR A 311 10.04 13.80 2.39
CA THR A 311 11.08 12.80 2.08
C THR A 311 12.00 13.27 0.95
N PHE A 312 11.53 14.13 0.05
CA PHE A 312 12.24 14.54 -1.16
C PHE A 312 13.05 15.83 -0.97
N ALA A 313 13.04 16.41 0.23
CA ALA A 313 13.75 17.66 0.46
C ALA A 313 15.27 17.50 0.25
N SER A 314 15.85 18.47 -0.47
CA SER A 314 17.27 18.46 -0.87
C SER A 314 18.24 18.35 0.31
N SER A 315 17.85 18.79 1.51
CA SER A 315 18.67 18.72 2.73
C SER A 315 19.04 17.31 3.15
N HIS A 316 18.22 16.31 2.83
CA HIS A 316 18.40 14.92 3.29
C HIS A 316 18.09 13.87 2.22
N LEU A 317 17.93 14.29 0.96
CA LEU A 317 17.61 13.40 -0.16
C LEU A 317 18.64 12.28 -0.34
N SER A 318 19.93 12.61 -0.18
CA SER A 318 21.03 11.65 -0.27
C SER A 318 20.93 10.51 0.75
N GLU A 319 20.32 10.77 1.89
CA GLU A 319 20.16 9.81 2.98
C GLU A 319 18.83 9.06 2.89
N THR A 320 17.75 9.73 2.49
CA THR A 320 16.46 9.06 2.23
C THR A 320 16.52 8.11 1.04
N ALA A 321 17.40 8.37 0.08
CA ALA A 321 17.66 7.46 -1.05
C ALA A 321 18.39 6.16 -0.64
N LYS A 322 18.99 6.13 0.56
CA LYS A 322 19.70 4.96 1.12
C LYS A 322 18.91 4.28 2.23
N THR A 323 18.21 5.07 3.04
CA THR A 323 17.56 4.60 4.27
C THR A 323 16.09 5.00 4.30
N ALA A 324 15.22 4.00 4.27
CA ALA A 324 13.78 4.17 4.44
C ALA A 324 13.45 4.87 5.78
N GLY A 325 12.58 5.87 5.74
CA GLY A 325 12.13 6.61 6.94
C GLY A 325 13.16 7.57 7.55
N TYR A 326 14.29 7.83 6.89
CA TYR A 326 15.34 8.71 7.40
C TYR A 326 14.83 10.11 7.78
N ALA A 327 14.07 10.77 6.90
CA ALA A 327 13.55 12.13 7.13
C ALA A 327 12.71 12.24 8.42
N ALA A 328 11.92 11.22 8.73
CA ALA A 328 11.16 11.15 9.97
C ALA A 328 12.05 10.91 11.19
N ALA A 329 13.04 10.01 11.06
CA ALA A 329 13.99 9.68 12.12
C ALA A 329 14.92 10.84 12.49
N GLU A 330 15.37 11.62 11.51
CA GLU A 330 16.20 12.81 11.72
C GLU A 330 15.48 13.86 12.57
N LYS A 331 14.20 14.13 12.28
CA LYS A 331 13.35 15.02 13.12
C LYS A 331 13.18 14.47 14.55
N LYS A 332 13.16 13.13 14.73
CA LYS A 332 13.16 12.51 16.07
C LYS A 332 14.50 12.75 16.79
N LYS A 333 15.65 12.62 16.13
CA LYS A 333 16.98 12.86 16.74
C LYS A 333 17.17 14.31 17.19
N ILE A 334 16.69 15.28 16.40
CA ILE A 334 16.74 16.72 16.73
C ILE A 334 15.77 17.08 17.88
N ARG A 335 14.86 16.18 18.27
CA ARG A 335 13.95 16.34 19.41
C ARG A 335 14.35 15.38 20.55
N PRO A 336 15.33 15.74 21.41
CA PRO A 336 15.61 14.96 22.62
C PRO A 336 14.34 14.62 23.41
N THR A 337 14.21 13.38 23.81
CA THR A 337 13.12 12.89 24.66
C THR A 337 12.99 13.74 25.94
N VAL A 338 11.78 14.21 26.26
CA VAL A 338 11.47 15.10 27.39
C VAL A 338 11.36 14.31 28.68
N GLU A 339 12.29 14.46 29.63
CA GLU A 339 11.92 14.35 31.03
C GLU A 339 11.07 15.58 31.39
N PRO A 340 9.86 15.43 31.94
CA PRO A 340 9.06 16.57 32.37
C PRO A 340 9.84 17.36 33.43
N LEU A 341 9.82 18.69 33.31
CA LEU A 341 10.12 19.54 34.45
C LEU A 341 9.15 19.19 35.57
N ARG A 342 9.69 18.93 36.78
CA ARG A 342 8.89 18.89 38.01
C ARG A 342 8.02 20.15 38.01
N VAL A 343 6.72 19.98 37.82
CA VAL A 343 5.77 21.01 38.20
C VAL A 343 5.93 21.14 39.71
N HIS A 344 6.54 22.23 40.17
CA HIS A 344 6.42 22.65 41.56
C HIS A 344 4.94 22.96 41.78
N THR A 345 4.17 21.95 42.13
CA THR A 345 2.95 22.17 42.89
C THR A 345 3.39 22.88 44.16
N ARG A 346 2.91 24.12 44.35
CA ARG A 346 2.97 24.77 45.66
C ARG A 346 2.44 23.77 46.69
N ASP A 347 3.25 23.55 47.71
CA ASP A 347 3.10 22.52 48.73
C ASP A 347 1.65 22.30 49.19
N LEU A 348 1.13 21.12 48.87
CA LEU A 348 0.25 20.38 49.76
C LEU A 348 0.73 18.93 49.79
N ARG A 349 1.64 18.68 50.73
CA ARG A 349 2.05 17.40 51.35
C ARG A 349 1.53 16.12 50.66
N ASN A 350 2.37 15.49 49.83
CA ASN A 350 2.88 14.14 50.13
C ASN A 350 3.89 13.68 49.07
N LYS A 351 5.04 13.22 49.56
CA LYS A 351 6.16 12.68 48.79
C LYS A 351 5.76 11.36 48.12
N ARG A 352 5.82 11.30 46.79
CA ARG A 352 6.21 10.12 46.01
C ARG A 352 6.54 10.57 44.58
N GLY A 353 7.83 10.67 44.26
CA GLY A 353 8.30 11.07 42.95
C GLY A 353 8.01 9.99 41.91
N VAL A 354 7.18 10.29 40.92
CA VAL A 354 6.93 9.43 39.76
C VAL A 354 7.78 9.95 38.60
N GLY A 355 8.94 9.31 38.38
CA GLY A 355 9.81 9.61 37.24
C GLY A 355 9.17 9.15 35.93
N GLN A 356 9.11 10.04 34.93
CA GLN A 356 8.51 9.75 33.62
C GLN A 356 9.52 9.09 32.65
N GLU A 357 9.26 7.88 32.13
CA GLU A 357 10.03 7.31 31.00
C GLU A 357 9.28 7.57 29.70
N ILE A 358 10.05 7.89 28.66
CA ILE A 358 9.59 8.12 27.31
C ILE A 358 9.88 6.86 26.49
N LEU A 359 8.83 6.18 26.02
CA LEU A 359 8.99 5.08 25.07
C LEU A 359 9.17 5.64 23.66
N LYS A 360 10.35 5.41 23.09
CA LYS A 360 10.58 5.50 21.66
C LYS A 360 9.71 4.43 20.98
N VAL A 361 8.77 4.85 20.14
CA VAL A 361 8.20 3.93 19.14
C VAL A 361 9.30 3.65 18.12
N ASP A 362 10.04 2.59 18.40
CA ASP A 362 11.06 2.01 17.54
C ASP A 362 10.36 1.08 16.56
N THR A 363 10.36 1.43 15.28
CA THR A 363 9.73 0.64 14.22
C THR A 363 10.56 -0.58 13.82
N LYS A 364 11.45 -1.07 14.71
CA LYS A 364 12.38 -2.16 14.42
C LYS A 364 12.23 -3.42 15.25
N ASN A 365 11.39 -3.47 16.30
CA ASN A 365 11.21 -4.71 17.05
C ASN A 365 9.87 -5.39 16.74
N ARG A 366 10.00 -6.56 16.09
CA ARG A 366 9.02 -7.65 16.07
C ARG A 366 8.59 -7.93 17.51
N ASN A 367 7.35 -7.61 17.87
CA ASN A 367 6.58 -8.37 18.85
C ASN A 367 5.10 -8.07 18.61
N THR A 368 4.43 -9.12 18.15
CA THR A 368 2.98 -9.29 18.09
C THR A 368 2.36 -8.99 19.45
N TYR A 369 1.31 -8.15 19.47
CA TYR A 369 0.33 -8.18 20.54
C TYR A 369 -1.05 -8.22 19.91
N HIS A 370 -1.72 -9.34 20.13
CA HIS A 370 -3.11 -9.57 19.80
C HIS A 370 -3.98 -8.69 20.68
N PHE A 371 -4.95 -8.01 20.08
CA PHE A 371 -6.12 -7.52 20.79
C PHE A 371 -7.00 -8.74 21.07
N TYR A 372 -7.19 -9.06 22.35
CA TYR A 372 -8.35 -9.84 22.79
C TYR A 372 -9.31 -8.87 23.50
N ASN A 373 -10.59 -9.07 23.17
CA ASN A 373 -11.81 -8.30 23.46
C ASN A 373 -11.83 -7.43 24.72
#